data_AF-A0A317IQ78-F1
#
_entry.id   AF-A0A317IQ78-F1
#
_cell.length_a   1.000
_cell.length_b   1.000
_cell.length_c   1.000
_cell.angle_alpha   90.00
_cell.angle_beta   90.00
_cell.angle_gamma   90.00
#
_symmetry.space_group_name_H-M   'P 1'
#
loop_
_entity.id
_entity.type
_entity.pdbx_description
1 polymer ?
#
loop_
_entity_poly.entity_id
_entity_poly.type
_entity_poly.pdbx_seq_one_letter_code
_entity_poly.pdbx_strand_id
1 'polypeptide(L)'
;MKLANPVLILILALVFLGVLALQVVSGSPRTEALTFVDALQSGNLPRAVGHFDANTCRCSAKGGWGSYLVYQSGQEPNVAFLVGRKFQVGEPKITALDKKGNSGALWLQAERAIVDLTLEFDPKQYSPMLLPVPLAYGMNMTLAEFKKFIDDPGNGMGRGLSLRLRRGLKPGDIKPDLDNLDEKTKARFSFTRFSTSDYQRGPGTIDTDTAERYLRMASLAHPGKSIVPMDAARVLDSKNNPVPIETLEKQLPRLKSIVLSLALNHNGPLNNWMIARLALLDPVFTEENGTKEVDLARNKNRRQRYEP
;
A
#
# COMPACT_ATOMS: atom_id res chain seq x y z
N MET A 1 -23.96 -61.25 8.23
CA MET A 1 -23.60 -59.83 8.07
C MET A 1 -23.84 -59.44 6.61
N LYS A 2 -24.84 -58.62 6.31
CA LYS A 2 -25.10 -58.15 4.94
C LYS A 2 -24.02 -57.11 4.61
N LEU A 3 -23.11 -57.45 3.70
CA LEU A 3 -22.07 -56.54 3.20
C LEU A 3 -22.74 -55.25 2.72
N ALA A 4 -22.28 -54.12 3.27
CA ALA A 4 -22.70 -52.79 2.82
C ALA A 4 -22.55 -52.71 1.30
N ASN A 5 -23.59 -52.23 0.62
CA ASN A 5 -23.69 -52.20 -0.83
C ASN A 5 -22.43 -51.51 -1.41
N PRO A 6 -21.57 -52.19 -2.19
CA PRO A 6 -20.29 -51.62 -2.65
C PRO A 6 -20.48 -50.35 -3.49
N VAL A 7 -21.64 -50.22 -4.14
CA VAL A 7 -22.05 -49.01 -4.87
C VAL A 7 -22.23 -47.81 -3.92
N LEU A 8 -22.81 -48.02 -2.74
CA LEU A 8 -23.00 -46.97 -1.74
C LEU A 8 -21.65 -46.49 -1.18
N ILE A 9 -20.71 -47.42 -0.94
CA ILE A 9 -19.36 -47.10 -0.46
C ILE A 9 -18.60 -46.28 -1.52
N LEU A 10 -18.71 -46.64 -2.80
CA LEU A 10 -18.08 -45.91 -3.90
C LEU A 10 -18.64 -44.47 -4.02
N ILE A 11 -19.97 -44.31 -3.92
CA ILE A 11 -20.62 -42.99 -3.96
C ILE A 11 -20.16 -42.13 -2.76
N LEU A 12 -20.13 -42.70 -1.56
CA LEU A 12 -19.63 -42.00 -0.37
C LEU A 12 -18.16 -41.60 -0.50
N ALA A 13 -17.32 -42.47 -1.06
CA ALA A 13 -15.91 -42.17 -1.30
C ALA A 13 -15.73 -41.04 -2.32
N LEU A 14 -16.50 -41.03 -3.41
CA LEU A 14 -16.48 -39.96 -4.41
C LEU A 14 -17.00 -38.63 -3.86
N VAL A 15 -18.06 -38.65 -3.04
CA VAL A 15 -18.55 -37.44 -2.34
C VAL A 15 -17.50 -36.94 -1.36
N PHE A 16 -16.86 -37.83 -0.60
CA PHE A 16 -15.80 -37.46 0.35
C PHE A 16 -14.56 -36.88 -0.35
N LEU A 17 -14.13 -37.48 -1.48
CA LEU A 17 -13.08 -36.95 -2.36
C LEU A 17 -13.47 -35.60 -2.96
N GLY A 18 -14.73 -35.44 -3.38
CA GLY A 18 -15.25 -34.16 -3.87
C GLY A 18 -15.24 -33.06 -2.81
N VAL A 19 -15.63 -33.39 -1.58
CA VAL A 19 -15.60 -32.47 -0.42
C VAL A 19 -14.16 -32.12 -0.02
N LEU A 20 -13.25 -33.09 0.00
CA LEU A 20 -11.82 -32.83 0.24
C LEU A 20 -11.21 -31.96 -0.86
N ALA A 21 -11.53 -32.22 -2.12
CA ALA A 21 -11.07 -31.39 -3.24
C ALA A 21 -11.59 -29.94 -3.12
N LEU A 22 -12.85 -29.75 -2.69
CA LEU A 22 -13.42 -28.42 -2.44
C LEU A 22 -12.70 -27.66 -1.32
N GLN A 23 -12.23 -28.34 -0.27
CA GLN A 23 -11.47 -27.69 0.81
C GLN A 23 -10.02 -27.32 0.42
N VAL A 24 -9.43 -28.03 -0.56
CA VAL A 24 -8.08 -27.71 -1.06
C VAL A 24 -8.10 -26.50 -2.01
N VAL A 25 -9.24 -26.20 -2.63
CA VAL A 25 -9.37 -25.08 -3.59
C VAL A 25 -9.54 -23.72 -2.88
N SER A 26 -10.05 -23.68 -1.65
CA SER A 26 -10.07 -22.44 -0.87
C SER A 26 -8.67 -22.14 -0.32
N GLY A 27 -7.94 -21.23 -0.97
CA GLY A 27 -6.61 -20.79 -0.51
C GLY A 27 -6.64 -20.25 0.93
N SER A 28 -5.47 -20.10 1.57
CA SER A 28 -5.37 -19.49 2.90
C SER A 28 -5.18 -17.97 2.81
N PRO A 29 -5.60 -17.16 3.80
CA PRO A 29 -5.34 -15.72 3.80
C PRO A 29 -3.84 -15.41 3.81
N ARG A 30 -3.04 -16.30 4.41
CA ARG A 30 -1.57 -16.27 4.37
C ARG A 30 -1.03 -16.41 2.95
N THR A 31 -1.52 -17.40 2.21
CA THR A 31 -1.11 -17.65 0.82
C THR A 31 -1.48 -16.47 -0.07
N GLU A 32 -2.68 -15.91 0.10
CA GLU A 32 -3.16 -14.77 -0.67
C GLU A 32 -2.28 -13.52 -0.43
N ALA A 33 -1.98 -13.21 0.82
CA ALA A 33 -1.10 -12.11 1.20
C ALA A 33 0.31 -12.24 0.60
N LEU A 34 0.90 -13.44 0.65
CA LEU A 34 2.21 -13.71 0.05
C LEU A 34 2.19 -13.62 -1.48
N THR A 35 1.12 -14.11 -2.11
CA THR A 35 0.97 -14.06 -3.58
C THR A 35 0.80 -12.62 -4.08
N PHE A 36 0.10 -11.78 -3.33
CA PHE A 36 0.02 -10.34 -3.62
C PHE A 36 1.39 -9.68 -3.54
N VAL A 37 2.18 -9.96 -2.50
CA VAL A 37 3.52 -9.40 -2.38
C VAL A 37 4.45 -9.90 -3.49
N ASP A 38 4.38 -11.17 -3.87
CA ASP A 38 5.08 -11.71 -5.05
C ASP A 38 4.69 -10.96 -6.34
N ALA A 39 3.41 -10.65 -6.52
CA ALA A 39 2.94 -9.85 -7.65
C ALA A 39 3.52 -8.42 -7.63
N LEU A 40 3.66 -7.80 -6.46
CA LEU A 40 4.34 -6.51 -6.32
C LEU A 40 5.82 -6.61 -6.69
N GLN A 41 6.54 -7.60 -6.14
CA GLN A 41 7.98 -7.76 -6.37
C GLN A 41 8.32 -8.05 -7.83
N SER A 42 7.48 -8.83 -8.51
CA SER A 42 7.61 -9.12 -9.93
C SER A 42 7.22 -7.95 -10.84
N GLY A 43 6.61 -6.90 -10.30
CA GLY A 43 6.09 -5.78 -11.07
C GLY A 43 4.87 -6.14 -11.94
N ASN A 44 4.24 -7.29 -11.69
CA ASN A 44 3.06 -7.74 -12.43
C ASN A 44 1.81 -7.00 -11.93
N LEU A 45 1.63 -5.78 -12.43
CA LEU A 45 0.50 -4.91 -12.13
C LEU A 45 -0.88 -5.55 -12.36
N PRO A 46 -1.16 -6.25 -13.48
CA PRO A 46 -2.43 -6.97 -13.65
C PRO A 46 -2.71 -7.96 -12.54
N ARG A 47 -1.71 -8.78 -12.18
CA ARG A 47 -1.82 -9.77 -11.11
C ARG A 47 -2.03 -9.10 -9.76
N ALA A 48 -1.25 -8.07 -9.45
CA ALA A 48 -1.37 -7.29 -8.21
C ALA A 48 -2.76 -6.68 -8.03
N VAL A 49 -3.35 -6.11 -9.10
CA VAL A 49 -4.72 -5.58 -9.06
C VAL A 49 -5.78 -6.69 -8.95
N GLY A 50 -5.51 -7.87 -9.52
CA GLY A 50 -6.40 -9.04 -9.45
C GLY A 50 -6.76 -9.44 -8.02
N HIS A 51 -5.84 -9.26 -7.07
CA HIS A 51 -6.04 -9.55 -5.64
C HIS A 51 -7.10 -8.68 -4.95
N PHE A 52 -7.64 -7.66 -5.64
CA PHE A 52 -8.72 -6.82 -5.13
C PHE A 52 -10.07 -7.00 -5.85
N ASP A 53 -10.10 -7.71 -6.98
CA ASP A 53 -11.11 -7.58 -8.05
C ASP A 53 -12.50 -8.19 -7.74
N ALA A 54 -12.60 -9.14 -6.81
CA ALA A 54 -13.85 -9.80 -6.41
C ALA A 54 -14.50 -9.22 -5.14
N ASN A 55 -14.00 -8.09 -4.63
CA ASN A 55 -14.56 -7.48 -3.44
C ASN A 55 -15.96 -6.91 -3.73
N THR A 56 -16.98 -7.61 -3.26
CA THR A 56 -18.42 -7.30 -3.46
C THR A 56 -18.83 -5.96 -2.85
N CYS A 57 -18.12 -5.52 -1.82
CA CYS A 57 -18.19 -4.15 -1.35
C CYS A 57 -17.40 -3.30 -2.35
N ARG A 58 -18.07 -2.70 -3.36
CA ARG A 58 -17.52 -1.75 -4.36
C ARG A 58 -16.93 -0.47 -3.74
N CYS A 59 -16.44 -0.52 -2.51
CA CYS A 59 -15.83 0.55 -1.75
C CYS A 59 -14.31 0.57 -2.00
N SER A 60 -13.89 0.46 -3.27
CA SER A 60 -12.49 0.73 -3.61
C SER A 60 -12.15 2.17 -3.22
N ALA A 61 -10.86 2.44 -3.00
CA ALA A 61 -10.39 3.82 -2.93
C ALA A 61 -10.84 4.59 -4.17
N LYS A 62 -11.01 5.91 -4.04
CA LYS A 62 -11.40 6.79 -5.15
C LYS A 62 -10.34 6.61 -6.26
N GLY A 63 -10.76 6.08 -7.43
CA GLY A 63 -9.84 5.71 -8.52
C GLY A 63 -9.60 4.21 -8.72
N GLY A 64 -10.35 3.34 -8.02
CA GLY A 64 -10.26 1.89 -8.20
C GLY A 64 -9.04 1.26 -7.52
N TRP A 65 -8.90 -0.06 -7.62
CA TRP A 65 -7.83 -0.79 -6.92
C TRP A 65 -6.43 -0.52 -7.47
N GLY A 66 -6.31 -0.16 -8.75
CA GLY A 66 -5.04 0.27 -9.34
C GLY A 66 -4.47 1.55 -8.72
N SER A 67 -5.31 2.36 -8.03
CA SER A 67 -4.87 3.60 -7.38
C SER A 67 -3.81 3.37 -6.30
N TYR A 68 -3.85 2.23 -5.60
CA TYR A 68 -2.85 1.88 -4.59
C TYR A 68 -1.48 1.60 -5.17
N LEU A 69 -1.37 1.31 -6.46
CA LEU A 69 -0.13 0.80 -7.07
C LEU A 69 0.65 1.86 -7.85
N VAL A 70 0.14 3.09 -7.92
CA VAL A 70 0.72 4.17 -8.74
C VAL A 70 0.69 5.49 -8.00
N TYR A 71 1.74 6.31 -8.14
CA TYR A 71 1.81 7.59 -7.42
C TYR A 71 0.82 8.63 -7.92
N GLN A 72 0.51 8.61 -9.22
CA GLN A 72 -0.35 9.59 -9.88
C GLN A 72 -1.79 9.58 -9.37
N SER A 73 -2.19 8.53 -8.65
CA SER A 73 -3.51 8.48 -8.02
C SER A 73 -3.63 9.45 -6.84
N GLY A 74 -2.50 9.80 -6.19
CA GLY A 74 -2.49 10.53 -4.93
C GLY A 74 -3.24 9.81 -3.79
N GLN A 75 -3.52 8.51 -3.92
CA GLN A 75 -4.23 7.74 -2.93
C GLN A 75 -3.28 7.31 -1.80
N GLU A 76 -3.70 7.50 -0.56
CA GLU A 76 -3.05 6.96 0.65
C GLU A 76 -3.95 5.88 1.30
N PRO A 77 -3.41 4.75 1.75
CA PRO A 77 -2.04 4.26 1.53
C PRO A 77 -1.73 3.99 0.06
N ASN A 78 -0.45 3.88 -0.29
CA ASN A 78 0.07 3.59 -1.62
C ASN A 78 1.26 2.63 -1.52
N VAL A 79 1.39 1.71 -2.45
CA VAL A 79 2.47 0.70 -2.50
C VAL A 79 3.25 0.76 -3.81
N ALA A 80 3.14 1.84 -4.59
CA ALA A 80 3.91 2.04 -5.83
C ALA A 80 5.42 1.90 -5.63
N PHE A 81 5.94 2.29 -4.45
CA PHE A 81 7.35 2.13 -4.10
C PHE A 81 7.79 0.65 -3.96
N LEU A 82 6.87 -0.30 -3.90
CA LEU A 82 7.18 -1.74 -3.84
C LEU A 82 7.20 -2.41 -5.22
N VAL A 83 6.56 -1.79 -6.22
CA VAL A 83 6.32 -2.41 -7.53
C VAL A 83 7.65 -2.62 -8.28
N GLY A 84 7.90 -3.87 -8.69
CA GLY A 84 9.10 -4.27 -9.44
C GLY A 84 10.38 -4.21 -8.61
N ARG A 85 10.28 -4.33 -7.28
CA ARG A 85 11.43 -4.22 -6.37
C ARG A 85 11.58 -5.46 -5.52
N LYS A 86 12.85 -5.83 -5.28
CA LYS A 86 13.22 -6.88 -4.34
C LYS A 86 13.26 -6.29 -2.93
N PHE A 87 12.65 -6.99 -1.99
CA PHE A 87 12.71 -6.73 -0.55
C PHE A 87 12.50 -8.06 0.18
N GLN A 88 12.82 -8.12 1.46
CA GLN A 88 12.61 -9.33 2.26
C GLN A 88 11.21 -9.26 2.88
N VAL A 89 10.55 -10.42 2.96
CA VAL A 89 9.21 -10.57 3.50
C VAL A 89 9.29 -11.50 4.69
N GLY A 90 9.01 -10.99 5.88
CA GLY A 90 8.96 -11.77 7.10
C GLY A 90 7.74 -12.70 7.15
N GLU A 91 7.75 -13.58 8.16
CA GLU A 91 6.66 -14.54 8.39
C GLU A 91 5.30 -13.82 8.58
N PRO A 92 4.25 -14.20 7.82
CA PRO A 92 2.92 -13.61 7.94
C PRO A 92 2.31 -13.88 9.31
N LYS A 93 1.86 -12.82 9.99
CA LYS A 93 1.14 -12.91 11.27
C LYS A 93 -0.34 -12.70 11.03
N ILE A 94 -1.17 -13.64 11.46
CA ILE A 94 -2.64 -13.55 11.33
C ILE A 94 -3.18 -13.06 12.68
N THR A 95 -3.71 -11.84 12.71
CA THR A 95 -4.05 -11.14 13.97
C THR A 95 -5.54 -11.25 14.31
N ALA A 96 -6.41 -11.34 13.31
CA ALA A 96 -7.84 -11.54 13.50
C ALA A 96 -8.36 -12.51 12.44
N LEU A 97 -9.25 -13.43 12.84
CA LEU A 97 -10.03 -14.28 11.94
C LEU A 97 -11.49 -14.28 12.41
N ASP A 98 -12.28 -13.35 11.89
CA ASP A 98 -13.69 -13.22 12.27
C ASP A 98 -14.58 -13.95 11.27
N LYS A 99 -15.42 -14.85 11.77
CA LYS A 99 -16.52 -15.42 11.01
C LYS A 99 -17.72 -14.49 11.13
N LYS A 100 -18.08 -13.83 10.04
CA LYS A 100 -19.18 -12.87 9.99
C LYS A 100 -20.41 -13.52 9.37
N GLY A 101 -21.45 -13.73 10.19
CA GLY A 101 -22.78 -14.11 9.72
C GLY A 101 -23.39 -15.28 10.49
N ASN A 102 -24.69 -15.17 10.77
CA ASN A 102 -25.50 -16.22 11.38
C ASN A 102 -26.16 -17.07 10.30
N SER A 103 -25.41 -17.48 9.28
CA SER A 103 -25.92 -18.42 8.29
C SER A 103 -25.94 -19.81 8.92
N GLY A 104 -27.11 -20.46 8.96
CA GLY A 104 -27.28 -21.82 9.49
C GLY A 104 -26.50 -22.90 8.72
N ALA A 105 -25.77 -22.51 7.67
CA ALA A 105 -24.87 -23.32 6.88
C ALA A 105 -23.43 -22.84 7.08
N LEU A 106 -22.62 -23.65 7.79
CA LEU A 106 -21.21 -23.35 8.10
C LEU A 106 -20.36 -23.00 6.86
N TRP A 107 -20.73 -23.52 5.69
CA TRP A 107 -20.00 -23.31 4.44
C TRP A 107 -20.32 -21.98 3.75
N LEU A 108 -21.34 -21.23 4.16
CA LEU A 108 -21.71 -19.93 3.57
C LEU A 108 -21.22 -18.73 4.41
N GLN A 109 -20.39 -18.96 5.42
CA GLN A 109 -19.92 -17.90 6.31
C GLN A 109 -18.87 -17.04 5.62
N ALA A 110 -19.05 -15.72 5.71
CA ALA A 110 -18.01 -14.79 5.28
C ALA A 110 -16.92 -14.78 6.34
N GLU A 111 -15.66 -14.89 5.92
CA GLU A 111 -14.51 -14.83 6.82
C GLU A 111 -13.73 -13.55 6.56
N ARG A 112 -13.18 -12.98 7.63
CA ARG A 112 -12.29 -11.82 7.57
C ARG A 112 -10.99 -12.17 8.25
N ALA A 113 -9.88 -11.89 7.60
CA ALA A 113 -8.56 -12.07 8.16
C ALA A 113 -7.79 -10.76 8.15
N ILE A 114 -7.01 -10.48 9.18
CA ILE A 114 -5.95 -9.46 9.13
C ILE A 114 -4.62 -10.18 9.08
N VAL A 115 -3.85 -9.93 8.02
CA VAL A 115 -2.52 -10.50 7.83
C VAL A 115 -1.49 -9.38 7.80
N ASP A 116 -0.57 -9.42 8.76
CA ASP A 116 0.54 -8.48 8.89
C ASP A 116 1.82 -9.10 8.33
N LEU A 117 2.43 -8.40 7.38
CA LEU A 117 3.68 -8.78 6.73
C LEU A 117 4.75 -7.74 7.08
N THR A 118 5.82 -8.17 7.74
CA THR A 118 6.99 -7.29 7.94
C THR A 118 7.80 -7.27 6.65
N LEU A 119 7.95 -6.10 6.05
CA LEU A 119 8.78 -5.89 4.86
C LEU A 119 10.11 -5.27 5.30
N GLU A 120 11.22 -5.86 4.87
CA GLU A 120 12.56 -5.37 5.19
C GLU A 120 13.34 -5.02 3.92
N PHE A 121 14.10 -3.94 3.98
CA PHE A 121 14.77 -3.34 2.84
C PHE A 121 16.28 -3.34 3.07
N ASP A 122 17.03 -4.01 2.20
CA ASP A 122 18.49 -3.99 2.21
C ASP A 122 18.99 -2.79 1.41
N PRO A 123 19.71 -1.83 2.02
CA PRO A 123 20.29 -0.68 1.31
C PRO A 123 21.19 -1.06 0.12
N LYS A 124 21.78 -2.27 0.11
CA LYS A 124 22.60 -2.77 -1.00
C LYS A 124 21.78 -3.19 -2.22
N GLN A 125 20.52 -3.59 -2.02
CA GLN A 125 19.62 -4.01 -3.10
C GLN A 125 18.60 -2.93 -3.42
N TYR A 126 17.83 -2.53 -2.43
CA TYR A 126 16.78 -1.54 -2.54
C TYR A 126 16.33 -1.05 -1.16
N SER A 127 16.38 0.26 -0.95
CA SER A 127 15.76 0.91 0.21
C SER A 127 15.11 2.25 -0.21
N PRO A 128 13.77 2.36 -0.08
CA PRO A 128 13.04 3.58 -0.42
C PRO A 128 13.52 4.79 0.39
N MET A 129 13.67 5.93 -0.26
CA MET A 129 13.95 7.20 0.41
C MET A 129 12.67 7.89 0.82
N LEU A 130 12.67 8.51 2.00
CA LEU A 130 11.60 9.41 2.42
C LEU A 130 11.88 10.83 1.94
N LEU A 131 11.06 11.34 1.04
CA LEU A 131 11.20 12.72 0.57
C LEU A 131 10.54 13.73 1.50
N PRO A 132 11.03 14.99 1.57
CA PRO A 132 10.26 16.11 2.08
C PRO A 132 8.96 16.30 1.28
N VAL A 133 7.93 16.88 1.91
CA VAL A 133 6.64 17.15 1.24
C VAL A 133 6.82 17.97 -0.03
N PRO A 134 7.48 19.15 -0.04
CA PRO A 134 7.62 19.95 -1.27
C PRO A 134 8.20 19.15 -2.43
N LEU A 135 9.26 18.40 -2.15
CA LEU A 135 9.98 17.62 -3.15
C LEU A 135 9.10 16.50 -3.74
N ALA A 136 8.32 15.79 -2.92
CA ALA A 136 7.46 14.69 -3.37
C ALA A 136 6.30 15.12 -4.28
N TYR A 137 5.96 16.42 -4.26
CA TYR A 137 4.88 17.03 -5.04
C TYR A 137 5.39 18.04 -6.08
N GLY A 138 6.67 17.95 -6.47
CA GLY A 138 7.23 18.76 -7.56
C GLY A 138 7.41 20.24 -7.23
N MET A 139 7.51 20.61 -5.95
CA MET A 139 7.79 21.98 -5.52
C MET A 139 9.26 22.15 -5.16
N ASN A 140 9.89 23.20 -5.70
CA ASN A 140 11.25 23.57 -5.32
C ASN A 140 11.30 23.92 -3.83
N MET A 141 12.44 23.65 -3.20
CA MET A 141 12.70 24.04 -1.81
C MET A 141 14.13 24.55 -1.65
N THR A 142 14.38 25.31 -0.59
CA THR A 142 15.73 25.77 -0.26
C THR A 142 16.55 24.67 0.41
N LEU A 143 17.87 24.76 0.31
CA LEU A 143 18.80 23.86 1.00
C LEU A 143 18.63 23.94 2.53
N ALA A 144 18.26 25.10 3.07
CA ALA A 144 18.00 25.27 4.49
C ALA A 144 16.75 24.48 4.94
N GLU A 145 15.67 24.54 4.17
CA GLU A 145 14.47 23.73 4.43
C GLU A 145 14.76 22.23 4.28
N PHE A 146 15.62 21.85 3.33
CA PHE A 146 16.01 20.47 3.13
C PHE A 146 16.78 19.95 4.34
N LYS A 147 17.80 20.69 4.81
CA LYS A 147 18.58 20.33 6.01
C LYS A 147 17.68 20.23 7.25
N LYS A 148 16.74 21.16 7.43
CA LYS A 148 15.77 21.09 8.53
C LYS A 148 14.94 19.80 8.51
N PHE A 149 14.59 19.31 7.32
CA PHE A 149 13.93 18.01 7.19
C PHE A 149 14.86 16.84 7.52
N ILE A 150 16.14 16.90 7.13
CA ILE A 150 17.13 15.87 7.47
C ILE A 150 17.32 15.79 9.00
N ASP A 151 17.36 16.94 9.68
CA ASP A 151 17.58 17.01 11.13
C ASP A 151 16.37 16.47 11.93
N ASP A 152 15.16 16.61 11.41
CA ASP A 152 13.93 16.12 12.03
C ASP A 152 12.93 15.62 10.97
N PRO A 153 13.15 14.41 10.42
CA PRO A 153 12.28 13.87 9.38
C PRO A 153 10.91 13.48 9.92
N GLY A 154 10.79 13.27 11.24
CA GLY A 154 9.56 12.93 11.97
C GLY A 154 8.51 14.03 11.89
N ASN A 155 8.95 15.30 11.90
CA ASN A 155 8.09 16.47 11.80
C ASN A 155 7.47 16.61 10.40
N GLY A 156 6.39 15.89 10.17
CA GLY A 156 5.62 15.90 8.92
C GLY A 156 5.30 14.51 8.35
N MET A 157 5.72 13.42 8.99
CA MET A 157 5.50 12.06 8.47
C MET A 157 4.06 11.55 8.52
N GLY A 158 3.17 12.20 9.28
CA GLY A 158 1.73 11.93 9.20
C GLY A 158 1.14 12.24 7.83
N ARG A 159 1.85 13.01 6.98
CA ARG A 159 1.35 13.58 5.73
C ARG A 159 1.89 12.80 4.52
N GLY A 160 1.02 12.02 3.89
CA GLY A 160 1.33 11.38 2.61
C GLY A 160 2.57 10.48 2.66
N LEU A 161 2.78 9.74 3.76
CA LEU A 161 4.00 8.98 3.99
C LEU A 161 4.36 8.08 2.79
N SER A 162 3.40 7.27 2.35
CA SER A 162 3.65 6.28 1.31
C SER A 162 3.77 6.92 -0.08
N LEU A 163 3.08 8.04 -0.29
CA LEU A 163 3.24 8.91 -1.46
C LEU A 163 4.53 9.71 -1.46
N ARG A 164 5.35 9.65 -0.41
CA ARG A 164 6.66 10.30 -0.32
C ARG A 164 7.82 9.32 -0.31
N LEU A 165 7.55 8.03 -0.13
CA LEU A 165 8.55 7.00 -0.36
C LEU A 165 8.86 6.96 -1.86
N ARG A 166 10.15 6.99 -2.20
CA ARG A 166 10.62 7.00 -3.59
C ARG A 166 11.83 6.11 -3.76
N ARG A 167 12.01 5.60 -4.98
CA ARG A 167 13.24 4.92 -5.39
C ARG A 167 14.41 5.89 -5.55
N GLY A 168 14.13 7.05 -6.12
CA GLY A 168 15.10 8.00 -6.64
C GLY A 168 14.47 9.40 -6.76
N LEU A 169 15.32 10.40 -6.99
CA LEU A 169 14.91 11.76 -7.34
C LEU A 169 14.93 12.01 -8.86
N LYS A 170 15.36 11.02 -9.66
CA LYS A 170 15.44 11.16 -11.12
C LYS A 170 14.05 11.37 -11.74
N PRO A 171 13.90 12.27 -12.73
CA PRO A 171 12.64 12.44 -13.44
C PRO A 171 12.16 11.14 -14.09
N GLY A 172 10.86 10.87 -14.03
CA GLY A 172 10.24 9.67 -14.58
C GLY A 172 10.20 8.47 -13.62
N ASP A 173 10.93 8.49 -12.50
CA ASP A 173 10.95 7.38 -11.54
C ASP A 173 9.60 7.14 -10.85
N ILE A 174 8.65 8.08 -10.94
CA ILE A 174 7.29 7.93 -10.39
C ILE A 174 6.31 7.26 -11.36
N LYS A 175 6.67 7.09 -12.64
CA LYS A 175 5.75 6.54 -13.64
C LYS A 175 5.79 5.01 -13.59
N PRO A 176 4.66 4.33 -13.32
CA PRO A 176 4.57 2.90 -13.53
C PRO A 176 4.73 2.56 -15.01
N ASP A 177 5.31 1.41 -15.33
CA ASP A 177 5.25 0.87 -16.69
C ASP A 177 3.84 0.32 -16.92
N LEU A 178 3.02 1.10 -17.63
CA LEU A 178 1.67 0.73 -18.04
C LEU A 178 1.57 0.44 -19.54
N ASP A 179 2.66 0.67 -20.29
CA ASP A 179 2.62 0.68 -21.75
C ASP A 179 2.35 -0.71 -22.30
N ASN A 180 2.83 -1.74 -21.59
CA ASN A 180 2.71 -3.15 -21.94
C ASN A 180 1.41 -3.82 -21.43
N LEU A 181 0.48 -3.06 -20.86
CA LEU A 181 -0.78 -3.61 -20.32
C LEU A 181 -1.88 -3.63 -21.39
N ASP A 182 -2.75 -4.64 -21.35
CA ASP A 182 -3.97 -4.66 -22.18
C ASP A 182 -4.96 -3.56 -21.75
N GLU A 183 -5.84 -3.16 -22.67
CA GLU A 183 -6.79 -2.05 -22.43
C GLU A 183 -7.75 -2.30 -21.25
N LYS A 184 -8.16 -3.55 -21.01
CA LYS A 184 -9.03 -3.91 -19.88
C LYS A 184 -8.28 -3.74 -18.56
N THR A 185 -6.99 -4.07 -18.52
CA THR A 185 -6.14 -3.81 -17.37
C THR A 185 -5.86 -2.32 -17.19
N LYS A 186 -5.51 -1.59 -18.25
CA LYS A 186 -5.29 -0.13 -18.21
C LYS A 186 -6.50 0.63 -17.66
N ALA A 187 -7.72 0.20 -18.01
CA ALA A 187 -8.95 0.78 -17.47
C ALA A 187 -9.03 0.72 -15.93
N ARG A 188 -8.39 -0.26 -15.29
CA ARG A 188 -8.29 -0.41 -13.82
C ARG A 188 -7.35 0.62 -13.16
N PHE A 189 -6.55 1.30 -13.97
CA PHE A 189 -5.66 2.40 -13.61
C PHE A 189 -6.14 3.74 -14.19
N SER A 190 -7.40 3.86 -14.60
CA SER A 190 -7.94 5.14 -15.08
C SER A 190 -8.32 6.04 -13.89
N PHE A 191 -7.62 7.17 -13.77
CA PHE A 191 -7.77 8.12 -12.66
C PHE A 191 -8.49 9.43 -13.07
N THR A 192 -9.14 9.46 -14.23
CA THR A 192 -9.69 10.66 -14.89
C THR A 192 -10.92 11.29 -14.22
N ARG A 193 -11.23 10.99 -12.96
CA ARG A 193 -12.41 11.53 -12.24
C ARG A 193 -12.08 12.20 -10.91
N PHE A 194 -11.07 13.07 -10.88
CA PHE A 194 -10.83 13.91 -9.71
C PHE A 194 -11.34 15.33 -9.96
N SER A 195 -12.62 15.55 -9.62
CA SER A 195 -13.20 16.88 -9.38
C SER A 195 -12.92 17.29 -7.93
N THR A 196 -12.60 18.56 -7.70
CA THR A 196 -12.28 19.13 -6.39
C THR A 196 -13.43 19.04 -5.36
N SER A 197 -14.66 18.76 -5.81
CA SER A 197 -15.84 18.59 -4.96
C SER A 197 -15.79 17.37 -4.03
N ASP A 198 -15.00 16.35 -4.36
CA ASP A 198 -15.14 15.04 -3.73
C ASP A 198 -14.27 14.88 -2.46
N TYR A 199 -13.42 15.85 -2.14
CA TYR A 199 -12.56 15.82 -0.94
C TYR A 199 -13.26 16.28 0.35
N GLN A 200 -14.48 16.82 0.28
CA GLN A 200 -15.18 17.41 1.44
C GLN A 200 -15.98 16.44 2.34
N ARG A 201 -15.92 15.11 2.13
CA ARG A 201 -16.53 14.17 3.07
C ARG A 201 -15.47 13.40 3.86
N GLY A 202 -15.24 13.85 5.10
CA GLY A 202 -14.43 13.18 6.13
C GLY A 202 -15.05 11.88 6.66
N PRO A 203 -14.44 11.26 7.69
CA PRO A 203 -14.65 11.79 9.04
C PRO A 203 -13.37 11.87 9.91
N GLY A 204 -13.39 12.83 10.84
CA GLY A 204 -12.51 12.89 12.01
C GLY A 204 -11.56 14.08 12.00
N THR A 205 -11.89 15.09 12.80
CA THR A 205 -11.11 16.29 13.10
C THR A 205 -9.63 15.96 13.36
N ILE A 206 -8.76 16.41 12.46
CA ILE A 206 -7.33 16.53 12.70
C ILE A 206 -7.10 18.00 12.99
N ASP A 207 -6.37 18.28 14.07
CA ASP A 207 -5.94 19.62 14.44
C ASP A 207 -5.00 20.19 13.37
N THR A 208 -5.41 21.31 12.83
CA THR A 208 -5.08 21.88 11.52
C THR A 208 -4.53 23.27 11.72
N ASP A 209 -3.22 23.47 11.57
CA ASP A 209 -2.76 24.85 11.29
C ASP A 209 -1.50 24.99 10.42
N THR A 210 -0.76 23.93 10.11
CA THR A 210 0.42 24.05 9.23
C THR A 210 0.42 23.10 8.03
N ALA A 211 -0.14 21.89 8.17
CA ALA A 211 -0.31 20.93 7.07
C ALA A 211 -1.34 21.42 6.05
N GLU A 212 -2.49 21.84 6.58
CA GLU A 212 -3.52 22.48 5.80
C GLU A 212 -3.06 23.82 5.23
N ARG A 213 -2.14 24.56 5.87
CA ARG A 213 -1.59 25.77 5.25
C ARG A 213 -0.70 25.49 4.06
N TYR A 214 0.13 24.44 4.06
CA TYR A 214 0.94 24.10 2.88
C TYR A 214 0.13 23.39 1.78
N LEU A 215 -0.82 22.51 2.14
CA LEU A 215 -1.77 21.93 1.19
C LEU A 215 -2.75 23.00 0.67
N ARG A 216 -3.20 23.93 1.51
CA ARG A 216 -3.94 25.13 1.09
C ARG A 216 -3.06 26.01 0.23
N MET A 217 -1.82 26.33 0.59
CA MET A 217 -0.95 27.21 -0.21
C MET A 217 -0.63 26.61 -1.58
N ALA A 218 -0.34 25.31 -1.64
CA ALA A 218 -0.16 24.61 -2.91
C ALA A 218 -1.47 24.49 -3.71
N SER A 219 -2.64 24.41 -3.03
CA SER A 219 -3.96 24.56 -3.67
C SER A 219 -4.36 26.02 -3.97
N LEU A 220 -3.75 27.02 -3.34
CA LEU A 220 -4.00 28.46 -3.53
C LEU A 220 -3.16 28.97 -4.70
N ALA A 221 -2.00 28.36 -4.94
CA ALA A 221 -1.26 28.52 -6.20
C ALA A 221 -2.02 27.93 -7.40
N HIS A 222 -2.94 26.97 -7.17
CA HIS A 222 -3.76 26.32 -8.20
C HIS A 222 -5.18 26.03 -7.68
N PRO A 223 -6.04 27.05 -7.53
CA PRO A 223 -7.39 26.87 -6.99
C PRO A 223 -8.16 25.84 -7.81
N GLY A 224 -8.62 24.76 -7.17
CA GLY A 224 -9.41 23.71 -7.83
C GLY A 224 -8.66 22.43 -8.22
N LYS A 225 -7.34 22.29 -7.95
CA LYS A 225 -6.57 21.08 -8.32
C LYS A 225 -6.05 20.32 -7.11
N SER A 226 -6.36 19.03 -7.04
CA SER A 226 -5.73 18.07 -6.12
C SER A 226 -4.22 18.05 -6.38
N ILE A 227 -3.39 18.16 -5.34
CA ILE A 227 -1.93 18.11 -5.47
C ILE A 227 -1.56 16.63 -5.63
N VAL A 228 -1.29 16.25 -6.86
CA VAL A 228 -0.87 14.89 -7.24
C VAL A 228 0.65 14.78 -7.04
N PRO A 229 1.18 13.66 -6.54
CA PRO A 229 2.62 13.43 -6.52
C PRO A 229 3.25 13.61 -7.91
N MET A 230 4.39 14.28 -7.94
CA MET A 230 5.13 14.59 -9.18
C MET A 230 6.58 14.14 -9.06
N ASP A 231 7.31 14.26 -10.17
CA ASP A 231 8.77 14.11 -10.15
C ASP A 231 9.38 15.08 -9.15
N ALA A 232 10.48 14.65 -8.51
CA ALA A 232 11.17 15.48 -7.54
C ALA A 232 11.64 16.80 -8.18
N ALA A 233 11.28 17.90 -7.55
CA ALA A 233 11.73 19.23 -7.96
C ALA A 233 13.15 19.53 -7.45
N ARG A 234 13.60 20.78 -7.58
CA ARG A 234 14.98 21.17 -7.28
C ARG A 234 15.12 21.63 -5.83
N VAL A 235 16.22 21.25 -5.19
CA VAL A 235 16.72 21.90 -3.98
C VAL A 235 17.68 22.98 -4.40
N LEU A 236 17.46 24.21 -3.93
CA LEU A 236 18.21 25.40 -4.34
C LEU A 236 19.13 25.87 -3.20
N ASP A 237 20.39 26.17 -3.51
CA ASP A 237 21.34 26.75 -2.57
C ASP A 237 21.03 28.24 -2.28
N SER A 238 21.83 28.90 -1.44
CA SER A 238 21.65 30.32 -1.10
C SER A 238 21.87 31.28 -2.28
N LYS A 239 22.42 30.79 -3.40
CA LYS A 239 22.65 31.52 -4.64
C LYS A 239 21.63 31.12 -5.72
N ASN A 240 20.58 30.37 -5.35
CA ASN A 240 19.53 29.87 -6.25
C ASN A 240 20.02 28.85 -7.30
N ASN A 241 21.18 28.21 -7.08
CA ASN A 241 21.66 27.13 -7.93
C ASN A 241 21.11 25.77 -7.47
N PRO A 242 20.80 24.85 -8.39
CA PRO A 242 20.36 23.51 -8.04
C PRO A 242 21.49 22.71 -7.40
N VAL A 243 21.19 22.08 -6.27
CA VAL A 243 22.08 21.12 -5.61
C VAL A 243 22.06 19.80 -6.39
N PRO A 244 23.21 19.14 -6.65
CA PRO A 244 23.25 17.87 -7.36
C PRO A 244 22.41 16.78 -6.68
N ILE A 245 21.64 16.03 -7.48
CA ILE A 245 20.73 14.98 -7.02
C ILE A 245 21.47 13.92 -6.20
N GLU A 246 22.65 13.50 -6.64
CA GLU A 246 23.47 12.47 -6.00
C GLU A 246 23.92 12.89 -4.59
N THR A 247 24.01 14.20 -4.34
CA THR A 247 24.32 14.75 -3.01
C THR A 247 23.11 14.71 -2.10
N LEU A 248 21.91 14.97 -2.64
CA LEU A 248 20.66 14.95 -1.90
C LEU A 248 20.24 13.52 -1.53
N GLU A 249 20.34 12.58 -2.48
CA GLU A 249 19.94 11.18 -2.28
C GLU A 249 20.73 10.45 -1.18
N LYS A 250 21.96 10.89 -0.90
CA LYS A 250 22.79 10.33 0.18
C LYS A 250 22.31 10.73 1.57
N GLN A 251 21.78 11.95 1.69
CA GLN A 251 21.32 12.52 2.96
C GLN A 251 19.92 12.05 3.35
N LEU A 252 19.08 11.66 2.38
CA LEU A 252 17.68 11.32 2.64
C LEU A 252 17.53 10.07 3.52
N PRO A 253 16.61 10.08 4.51
CA PRO A 253 16.30 8.91 5.32
C PRO A 253 15.85 7.74 4.45
N ARG A 254 16.33 6.54 4.79
CA ARG A 254 16.10 5.29 4.05
C ARG A 254 15.17 4.40 4.85
N LEU A 255 14.12 3.88 4.24
CA LEU A 255 13.20 2.95 4.88
C LEU A 255 13.91 1.61 5.08
N LYS A 256 14.05 1.17 6.34
CA LYS A 256 14.65 -0.11 6.72
C LYS A 256 13.59 -1.20 6.81
N SER A 257 12.45 -0.91 7.43
CA SER A 257 11.34 -1.85 7.50
C SER A 257 10.00 -1.14 7.63
N ILE A 258 8.93 -1.85 7.26
CA ILE A 258 7.55 -1.39 7.42
C ILE A 258 6.64 -2.62 7.53
N VAL A 259 5.54 -2.51 8.26
CA VAL A 259 4.51 -3.56 8.29
C VAL A 259 3.44 -3.25 7.25
N LEU A 260 3.28 -4.14 6.28
CA LEU A 260 2.12 -4.16 5.38
C LEU A 260 1.02 -4.99 6.03
N SER A 261 -0.03 -4.31 6.49
CA SER A 261 -1.22 -4.94 7.05
C SER A 261 -2.28 -5.06 5.97
N LEU A 262 -2.78 -6.28 5.74
CA LEU A 262 -3.79 -6.60 4.75
C LEU A 262 -5.05 -7.09 5.46
N ALA A 263 -6.17 -6.41 5.24
CA ALA A 263 -7.47 -6.92 5.63
C ALA A 263 -8.05 -7.71 4.45
N LEU A 264 -8.18 -9.02 4.62
CA LEU A 264 -8.69 -9.93 3.62
C LEU A 264 -10.12 -10.36 3.94
N ASN A 265 -10.93 -10.55 2.90
CA ASN A 265 -12.27 -11.10 3.01
C ASN A 265 -12.38 -12.38 2.17
N HIS A 266 -13.17 -13.33 2.64
CA HIS A 266 -13.54 -14.55 1.93
C HIS A 266 -15.06 -14.70 2.00
N ASN A 267 -15.73 -14.79 0.84
CA ASN A 267 -17.19 -14.78 0.74
C ASN A 267 -17.74 -16.19 0.42
N GLY A 268 -17.48 -17.18 1.28
CA GLY A 268 -17.95 -18.55 1.09
C GLY A 268 -17.01 -19.43 0.23
N PRO A 269 -17.35 -20.70 0.01
CA PRO A 269 -16.40 -21.79 -0.25
C PRO A 269 -15.92 -21.86 -1.70
N LEU A 270 -16.52 -21.07 -2.60
CA LEU A 270 -16.18 -21.02 -4.02
C LEU A 270 -15.42 -19.75 -4.40
N ASN A 271 -15.19 -18.84 -3.45
CA ASN A 271 -14.56 -17.55 -3.70
C ASN A 271 -13.16 -17.56 -3.08
N ASN A 272 -12.17 -16.97 -3.75
CA ASN A 272 -10.83 -16.83 -3.18
C ASN A 272 -10.83 -15.75 -2.08
N TRP A 273 -9.81 -15.80 -1.22
CA TRP A 273 -9.49 -14.65 -0.35
C TRP A 273 -9.15 -13.45 -1.23
N MET A 274 -9.58 -12.27 -0.79
CA MET A 274 -9.36 -11.02 -1.52
C MET A 274 -8.91 -9.94 -0.55
N ILE A 275 -8.02 -9.07 -1.01
CA ILE A 275 -7.60 -7.89 -0.25
C ILE A 275 -8.69 -6.84 -0.31
N ALA A 276 -9.25 -6.52 0.86
CA ALA A 276 -10.28 -5.51 1.00
C ALA A 276 -9.72 -4.14 1.36
N ARG A 277 -8.66 -4.12 2.18
CA ARG A 277 -7.94 -2.91 2.58
C ARG A 277 -6.48 -3.26 2.82
N LEU A 278 -5.61 -2.27 2.67
CA LEU A 278 -4.24 -2.36 3.10
C LEU A 278 -3.90 -1.15 3.98
N ALA A 279 -2.90 -1.31 4.84
CA ALA A 279 -2.31 -0.24 5.63
C ALA A 279 -0.80 -0.45 5.73
N LEU A 280 -0.08 0.66 5.91
CA LEU A 280 1.36 0.67 6.15
C LEU A 280 1.60 1.19 7.56
N LEU A 281 2.16 0.33 8.40
CA LEU A 281 2.31 0.53 9.84
C LEU A 281 3.78 0.46 10.24
N ASP A 282 4.09 1.06 11.38
CA ASP A 282 5.38 0.95 12.07
C ASP A 282 6.62 1.11 11.15
N PRO A 283 6.71 2.20 10.36
CA PRO A 283 7.86 2.41 9.48
C PRO A 283 9.11 2.74 10.29
N VAL A 284 10.20 2.04 10.00
CA VAL A 284 11.52 2.24 10.60
C VAL A 284 12.45 2.80 9.55
N PHE A 285 13.11 3.93 9.86
CA PHE A 285 14.06 4.56 8.96
C PHE A 285 15.48 4.54 9.54
N THR A 286 16.46 4.53 8.64
CA THR A 286 17.86 4.73 8.96
C THR A 286 18.34 6.07 8.40
N GLU A 287 19.07 6.82 9.21
CA GLU A 287 19.80 8.02 8.79
C GLU A 287 21.09 7.65 8.02
N GLU A 288 21.71 8.65 7.38
CA GLU A 288 22.95 8.52 6.59
C GLU A 288 24.03 7.77 7.41
N ASN A 289 24.48 6.62 6.87
CA ASN A 289 25.41 5.62 7.44
C ASN A 289 24.80 4.45 8.26
N GLY A 290 23.48 4.36 8.43
CA GLY A 290 22.85 3.20 9.08
C GLY A 290 23.13 3.08 10.58
N THR A 291 23.71 4.11 11.20
CA THR A 291 24.13 4.12 12.60
C THR A 291 23.01 4.50 13.56
N LYS A 292 21.96 5.17 13.09
CA LYS A 292 20.83 5.60 13.91
C LYS A 292 19.51 5.15 13.29
N GLU A 293 18.83 4.28 14.03
CA GLU A 293 17.45 3.92 13.73
C GLU A 293 16.54 4.99 14.30
N VAL A 294 15.66 5.48 13.45
CA VAL A 294 14.59 6.37 13.85
C VAL A 294 13.33 5.52 13.80
N ASP A 295 12.98 4.94 14.96
CA ASP A 295 11.65 4.36 15.16
C ASP A 295 10.67 5.51 15.36
N LEU A 296 9.86 5.70 14.35
CA LEU A 296 8.95 6.83 14.27
C LEU A 296 7.52 6.42 14.64
N ALA A 297 7.34 5.19 15.14
CA ALA A 297 6.07 4.64 15.62
C ALA A 297 5.70 5.11 17.04
N ARG A 298 6.37 6.13 17.62
CA ARG A 298 5.96 6.80 18.87
C ARG A 298 4.60 7.54 18.80
N ASN A 299 3.74 7.20 17.85
CA ASN A 299 2.34 7.61 17.80
C ASN A 299 1.44 6.40 18.04
N LYS A 300 1.33 5.99 19.32
CA LYS A 300 0.55 4.82 19.82
C LYS A 300 -0.92 4.78 19.36
N ASN A 301 -1.45 5.88 18.81
CA ASN A 301 -2.84 6.03 18.41
C ASN A 301 -3.17 5.54 16.98
N ARG A 302 -2.22 4.95 16.23
CA ARG A 302 -2.50 4.41 14.88
C ARG A 302 -3.08 2.99 14.87
N ARG A 303 -2.69 2.12 15.83
CA ARG A 303 -3.20 0.73 15.88
C ARG A 303 -4.70 0.66 16.18
N GLN A 304 -5.21 1.52 17.06
CA GLN A 304 -6.63 1.55 17.43
C GLN A 304 -7.61 1.94 16.32
N ARG A 305 -7.14 2.44 15.16
CA ARG A 305 -8.01 2.82 14.03
C ARG A 305 -8.24 1.72 13.00
N TYR A 306 -7.56 0.58 13.14
CA TYR A 306 -7.65 -0.55 12.21
C TYR A 306 -8.18 -1.83 12.85
N GLU A 307 -8.40 -1.82 14.17
CA GLU A 307 -9.24 -2.83 14.84
C GLU A 307 -10.72 -2.38 14.72
N PRO A 308 -11.64 -3.28 14.37
CA PRO A 308 -13.06 -2.97 14.22
C PRO A 308 -13.75 -2.51 15.50
#